data_AF-A0A482VN42-F1
#
_entry.id   AF-A0A482VN42-F1
#
_cell.length_a   1.000
_cell.length_b   1.000
_cell.length_c   1.000
_cell.angle_alpha   90.00
_cell.angle_beta   90.00
_cell.angle_gamma   90.00
#
_symmetry.space_group_name_H-M   'P 1'
#
loop_
_entity.id
_entity.type
_entity.pdbx_description
1 polymer ?
#
loop_
_entity_poly.entity_id
_entity_poly.type
_entity_poly.pdbx_seq_one_letter_code
_entity_poly.pdbx_strand_id
1 'polypeptide(L)'
;TTNGEIINKKFPENFLFGAATAAYQIEGAWNEDAGVDYYKNLITALKENGIEPYVTLYHWDLPQPLQDLGGWPSPLLVDYFADYARLAFTLFGDDVKNWMTFNEPKQTCQMGYGYGYLAPAYVSDGVVMIDRIADRSLKEGFLKSRLPEFTPEEIDYIKGTHDFFAVNSYSTYLVEWSEDFDIGNPSMDADISVTSYQNGSTVVPWGMRKLLTWIDQTYDHPEIVITENGYYDDGKLDDQERIDYL
;
A
#
# COMPACT_ATOMS: atom_id res chain seq x y z
N THR A 1 -18.99 -11.05 -17.29
CA THR A 1 -19.41 -11.94 -18.38
C THR A 1 -19.75 -11.12 -19.60
N THR A 2 -18.79 -10.93 -20.49
CA THR A 2 -19.01 -10.34 -21.82
C THR A 2 -18.89 -11.43 -22.85
N ASN A 3 -19.93 -11.56 -23.67
CA ASN A 3 -20.09 -12.55 -24.72
C ASN A 3 -19.00 -12.41 -25.78
N GLY A 4 -17.86 -13.12 -25.65
CA GLY A 4 -16.97 -13.47 -26.77
C GLY A 4 -16.46 -12.35 -27.68
N GLU A 5 -16.64 -11.08 -27.34
CA GLU A 5 -16.08 -9.96 -28.10
C GLU A 5 -14.59 -9.86 -27.76
N ILE A 6 -13.76 -10.19 -28.74
CA ILE A 6 -12.32 -9.92 -28.69
C ILE A 6 -12.17 -8.40 -28.56
N ILE A 7 -11.73 -7.96 -27.38
CA ILE A 7 -11.49 -6.56 -27.10
C ILE A 7 -10.23 -6.15 -27.89
N ASN A 8 -10.40 -5.59 -29.09
CA ASN A 8 -9.31 -5.11 -29.95
C ASN A 8 -8.64 -3.82 -29.44
N LYS A 9 -8.67 -3.56 -28.12
CA LYS A 9 -8.03 -2.39 -27.54
C LYS A 9 -6.57 -2.71 -27.29
N LYS A 10 -5.68 -1.92 -27.88
CA LYS A 10 -4.25 -1.96 -27.60
C LYS A 10 -3.92 -0.85 -26.62
N PHE A 11 -3.02 -1.13 -25.70
CA PHE A 11 -2.40 -0.08 -24.91
C PHE A 11 -1.52 0.81 -25.80
N PRO A 12 -1.29 2.07 -25.41
CA PRO A 12 -0.30 2.94 -26.06
C PRO A 12 1.07 2.27 -26.17
N GLU A 13 1.88 2.64 -27.16
CA GLU A 13 3.22 2.04 -27.38
C GLU A 13 4.17 2.23 -26.19
N ASN A 14 3.96 3.29 -25.40
CA ASN A 14 4.74 3.61 -24.21
C ASN A 14 4.15 3.02 -22.91
N PHE A 15 3.12 2.17 -22.99
CA PHE A 15 2.56 1.53 -21.81
C PHE A 15 3.50 0.44 -21.30
N LEU A 16 3.83 0.50 -20.01
CA LEU A 16 4.74 -0.45 -19.38
C LEU A 16 3.97 -1.65 -18.81
N PHE A 17 4.44 -2.84 -19.15
CA PHE A 17 4.02 -4.08 -18.50
C PHE A 17 5.19 -4.64 -17.68
N GLY A 18 4.90 -5.19 -16.52
CA GLY A 18 5.90 -5.75 -15.62
C GLY A 18 5.32 -6.73 -14.61
N ALA A 19 6.15 -7.12 -13.66
CA ALA A 19 5.78 -7.91 -12.49
C ALA A 19 6.40 -7.27 -11.25
N ALA A 20 5.83 -7.57 -10.07
CA ALA A 20 6.27 -7.01 -8.80
C ALA A 20 6.64 -8.14 -7.82
N THR A 21 7.58 -7.84 -6.92
CA THR A 21 8.00 -8.69 -5.81
C THR A 21 8.35 -7.82 -4.59
N ALA A 22 8.52 -8.43 -3.42
CA ALA A 22 8.98 -7.75 -2.20
C ALA A 22 10.17 -8.49 -1.58
N ALA A 23 11.12 -7.74 -1.01
CA ALA A 23 12.36 -8.27 -0.45
C ALA A 23 12.13 -9.48 0.47
N TYR A 24 11.34 -9.28 1.54
CA TYR A 24 11.06 -10.33 2.52
C TYR A 24 10.32 -11.56 1.94
N GLN A 25 9.58 -11.39 0.83
CA GLN A 25 8.84 -12.48 0.20
C GLN A 25 9.73 -13.39 -0.67
N ILE A 26 10.83 -12.86 -1.23
CA ILE A 26 11.60 -13.60 -2.26
C ILE A 26 13.11 -13.71 -2.00
N GLU A 27 13.74 -12.83 -1.21
CA GLU A 27 15.20 -12.78 -1.10
C GLU A 27 15.76 -13.96 -0.31
N GLY A 28 15.13 -14.31 0.82
CA GLY A 28 15.73 -15.24 1.77
C GLY A 28 17.01 -14.65 2.35
N ALA A 29 18.08 -15.45 2.47
CA ALA A 29 19.43 -15.00 2.86
C ALA A 29 19.48 -13.98 4.02
N TRP A 30 18.59 -14.16 5.00
CA TRP A 30 18.20 -13.10 5.96
C TRP A 30 19.32 -12.59 6.87
N ASN A 31 20.48 -13.25 6.86
CA ASN A 31 21.65 -12.95 7.68
C ASN A 31 22.97 -12.92 6.87
N GLU A 32 22.91 -12.62 5.57
CA GLU A 32 24.08 -12.51 4.68
C GLU A 32 24.50 -11.05 4.40
N ASP A 33 25.81 -10.81 4.25
CA ASP A 33 26.41 -9.46 4.22
C ASP A 33 26.70 -8.92 2.79
N ALA A 34 25.69 -8.84 1.92
CA ALA A 34 25.87 -8.40 0.52
C ALA A 34 24.98 -7.22 0.07
N GLY A 35 24.19 -6.62 0.97
CA GLY A 35 23.03 -5.79 0.64
C GLY A 35 23.19 -4.80 -0.53
N VAL A 36 24.17 -3.89 -0.47
CA VAL A 36 24.33 -2.85 -1.52
C VAL A 36 24.75 -3.46 -2.86
N ASP A 37 25.72 -4.37 -2.86
CA ASP A 37 26.23 -4.97 -4.10
C ASP A 37 25.20 -5.88 -4.75
N TYR A 38 24.36 -6.55 -3.95
CA TYR A 38 23.21 -7.31 -4.44
C TYR A 38 22.28 -6.44 -5.28
N TYR A 39 21.79 -5.32 -4.74
CA TYR A 39 20.88 -4.44 -5.49
C TYR A 39 21.56 -3.76 -6.68
N LYS A 40 22.84 -3.38 -6.59
CA LYS A 40 23.59 -2.85 -7.75
C LYS A 40 23.63 -3.85 -8.90
N ASN A 41 23.92 -5.12 -8.60
CA ASN A 41 23.97 -6.17 -9.61
C ASN A 41 22.58 -6.45 -10.19
N LEU A 42 21.54 -6.49 -9.35
CA LEU A 42 20.17 -6.69 -9.80
C LEU A 42 19.70 -5.55 -10.72
N ILE A 43 19.88 -4.29 -10.30
CA ILE A 43 19.49 -3.12 -11.08
C ILE A 43 20.26 -3.07 -12.40
N THR A 44 21.56 -3.34 -12.38
CA THR A 44 22.38 -3.41 -13.60
C THR A 44 21.84 -4.48 -14.55
N ALA A 45 21.58 -5.69 -14.06
CA ALA A 45 21.06 -6.79 -14.87
C ALA A 45 19.69 -6.47 -15.47
N LEU A 46 18.77 -5.85 -14.71
CA LEU A 46 17.47 -5.42 -15.23
C LEU A 46 17.66 -4.43 -16.40
N LYS A 47 18.48 -3.41 -16.21
CA LYS A 47 18.73 -2.37 -17.22
C LYS A 47 19.42 -2.91 -18.46
N GLU A 48 20.42 -3.78 -18.31
CA GLU A 48 21.09 -4.44 -19.44
C GLU A 48 20.13 -5.29 -20.28
N ASN A 49 19.04 -5.74 -19.69
CA ASN A 49 17.96 -6.49 -20.37
C ASN A 49 16.77 -5.61 -20.77
N GLY A 50 16.90 -4.28 -20.69
CA GLY A 50 15.85 -3.34 -21.10
C GLY A 50 14.63 -3.33 -20.16
N ILE A 51 14.78 -3.77 -18.91
CA ILE A 51 13.73 -3.74 -17.90
C ILE A 51 13.94 -2.51 -17.02
N GLU A 52 12.92 -1.66 -16.94
CA GLU A 52 12.95 -0.46 -16.11
C GLU A 52 12.63 -0.80 -14.64
N PRO A 53 13.53 -0.46 -13.68
CA PRO A 53 13.29 -0.73 -12.27
C PRO A 53 12.34 0.30 -11.65
N TYR A 54 11.28 -0.20 -11.03
CA TYR A 54 10.43 0.52 -10.09
C TYR A 54 10.73 0.00 -8.69
N VAL A 55 11.25 0.85 -7.80
CA VAL A 55 11.77 0.42 -6.50
C VAL A 55 10.91 0.94 -5.36
N THR A 56 10.46 0.03 -4.51
CA THR A 56 9.78 0.35 -3.25
C THR A 56 10.80 0.40 -2.12
N LEU A 57 10.85 1.51 -1.37
CA LEU A 57 11.79 1.69 -0.27
C LEU A 57 11.41 0.89 0.97
N TYR A 58 10.11 0.79 1.27
CA TYR A 58 9.59 0.07 2.43
C TYR A 58 8.41 -0.81 2.05
N HIS A 59 8.54 -2.11 2.30
CA HIS A 59 7.50 -3.11 2.06
C HIS A 59 7.31 -3.98 3.31
N TRP A 60 6.91 -3.32 4.39
CA TRP A 60 6.56 -3.93 5.69
C TRP A 60 7.74 -4.58 6.43
N ASP A 61 8.95 -4.30 5.99
CA ASP A 61 10.21 -4.93 6.37
C ASP A 61 11.03 -4.06 7.32
N LEU A 62 10.37 -3.45 8.32
CA LEU A 62 11.03 -2.56 9.26
C LEU A 62 12.14 -3.31 10.03
N PRO A 63 13.39 -2.80 10.05
CA PRO A 63 14.46 -3.41 10.83
C PRO A 63 14.09 -3.57 12.31
N GLN A 64 14.30 -4.77 12.87
CA GLN A 64 13.96 -5.07 14.26
C GLN A 64 14.55 -4.05 15.27
N PRO A 65 15.81 -3.59 15.16
CA PRO A 65 16.33 -2.58 16.07
C PRO A 65 15.55 -1.26 16.07
N LEU A 66 14.94 -0.88 14.95
CA LEU A 66 14.08 0.30 14.84
C LEU A 66 12.70 0.03 15.45
N GLN A 67 12.20 -1.19 15.34
CA GLN A 67 10.99 -1.62 16.05
C GLN A 67 11.20 -1.60 17.58
N ASP A 68 12.37 -2.01 18.06
CA ASP A 68 12.74 -1.98 19.48
C ASP A 68 12.85 -0.53 20.03
N LEU A 69 13.05 0.45 19.14
CA LEU A 69 13.01 1.89 19.45
C LEU A 69 11.59 2.50 19.38
N GLY A 70 10.57 1.66 19.22
CA GLY A 70 9.15 2.05 19.21
C GLY A 70 8.43 1.87 17.87
N GLY A 71 9.16 1.55 16.80
CA GLY A 71 8.59 1.34 15.46
C GLY A 71 7.81 2.56 14.94
N TRP A 72 7.05 2.42 13.86
CA TRP A 72 6.36 3.52 13.18
C TRP A 72 5.57 4.52 14.06
N PRO A 73 5.01 4.16 15.22
CA PRO A 73 4.43 5.13 16.14
C PRO A 73 5.42 6.15 16.73
N SER A 74 6.72 5.87 16.70
CA SER A 74 7.77 6.75 17.20
C SER A 74 8.14 7.82 16.16
N PRO A 75 8.14 9.12 16.51
CA PRO A 75 8.49 10.20 15.59
C PRO A 75 9.94 10.13 15.11
N LEU A 76 10.81 9.38 15.80
CA LEU A 76 12.20 9.14 15.40
C LEU A 76 12.31 8.45 14.03
N LEU A 77 11.30 7.66 13.62
CA LEU A 77 11.37 6.95 12.34
C LEU A 77 11.23 7.87 11.14
N VAL A 78 10.71 9.09 11.31
CA VAL A 78 10.69 10.08 10.23
C VAL A 78 12.12 10.39 9.78
N ASP A 79 13.01 10.68 10.74
CA ASP A 79 14.40 11.01 10.46
C ASP A 79 15.18 9.79 9.96
N TYR A 80 15.04 8.63 10.62
CA TYR A 80 15.74 7.41 10.21
C TYR A 80 15.32 6.92 8.82
N PHE A 81 14.02 7.00 8.49
CA PHE A 81 13.54 6.64 7.16
C PHE A 81 14.02 7.65 6.11
N ALA A 82 14.05 8.95 6.43
CA ALA A 82 14.61 9.96 5.53
C ALA A 82 16.11 9.75 5.28
N ASP A 83 16.89 9.37 6.29
CA ASP A 83 18.31 9.03 6.16
C ASP A 83 18.50 7.79 5.27
N TYR A 84 17.70 6.73 5.49
CA TYR A 84 17.70 5.54 4.65
C TYR A 84 17.33 5.85 3.19
N ALA A 85 16.26 6.61 2.95
CA ALA A 85 15.86 7.02 1.61
C ALA A 85 16.97 7.84 0.92
N ARG A 86 17.60 8.79 1.64
CA ARG A 86 18.74 9.56 1.11
C ARG A 86 19.92 8.67 0.74
N LEU A 87 20.22 7.64 1.53
CA LEU A 87 21.24 6.66 1.17
C LEU A 87 20.86 5.88 -0.09
N ALA A 88 19.62 5.38 -0.18
CA ALA A 88 19.14 4.65 -1.35
C ALA A 88 19.22 5.50 -2.63
N PHE A 89 18.78 6.76 -2.57
CA PHE A 89 18.89 7.69 -3.69
C PHE A 89 20.35 7.99 -4.05
N THR A 90 21.25 8.10 -3.07
CA THR A 90 22.68 8.31 -3.32
C THR A 90 23.31 7.09 -4.02
N LEU A 91 22.92 5.88 -3.63
CA LEU A 91 23.52 4.65 -4.14
C LEU A 91 22.95 4.21 -5.49
N PHE A 92 21.65 4.44 -5.72
CA PHE A 92 20.91 3.84 -6.83
C PHE A 92 20.16 4.86 -7.69
N GLY A 93 20.07 6.13 -7.27
CA GLY A 93 19.27 7.15 -7.95
C GLY A 93 19.77 7.53 -9.34
N ASP A 94 21.04 7.25 -9.67
CA ASP A 94 21.55 7.38 -11.04
C ASP A 94 20.90 6.38 -12.00
N ASP A 95 20.56 5.19 -11.49
CA ASP A 95 20.02 4.08 -12.28
C ASP A 95 18.52 3.86 -12.13
N VAL A 96 17.93 4.23 -11.00
CA VAL A 96 16.51 4.07 -10.66
C VAL A 96 15.83 5.44 -10.63
N LYS A 97 14.78 5.59 -11.45
CA LYS A 97 14.05 6.86 -11.59
C LYS A 97 12.65 6.83 -10.99
N ASN A 98 12.09 5.64 -10.80
CA ASN A 98 10.74 5.47 -10.26
C ASN A 98 10.82 4.86 -8.86
N TRP A 99 10.35 5.61 -7.88
CA TRP A 99 10.43 5.25 -6.47
C TRP A 99 9.06 5.26 -5.83
N MET A 100 8.78 4.23 -5.02
CA MET A 100 7.63 4.17 -4.14
C MET A 100 8.14 4.21 -2.70
N THR A 101 7.62 5.10 -1.87
CA THR A 101 8.09 5.23 -0.49
C THR A 101 7.61 4.10 0.39
N PHE A 102 6.29 3.87 0.42
CA PHE A 102 5.64 2.84 1.25
C PHE A 102 4.74 1.97 0.40
N ASN A 103 4.87 0.64 0.51
CA ASN A 103 3.84 -0.27 0.00
C ASN A 103 2.66 -0.34 0.98
N GLU A 104 1.45 -0.17 0.45
CA GLU A 104 0.18 -0.34 1.16
C GLU A 104 0.21 0.11 2.63
N PRO A 105 0.43 1.41 2.93
CA PRO A 105 0.58 1.89 4.30
C PRO A 105 -0.61 1.51 5.20
N LYS A 106 -1.82 1.43 4.61
CA LYS A 106 -3.02 0.92 5.27
C LYS A 106 -2.81 -0.46 5.90
N GLN A 107 -2.13 -1.39 5.24
CA GLN A 107 -1.89 -2.73 5.80
C GLN A 107 -0.95 -2.69 7.00
N THR A 108 0.13 -1.90 6.93
CA THR A 108 1.03 -1.73 8.08
C THR A 108 0.25 -1.18 9.27
N CYS A 109 -0.54 -0.12 9.06
CA CYS A 109 -1.35 0.48 10.13
C CYS A 109 -2.42 -0.47 10.66
N GLN A 110 -3.21 -1.10 9.80
CA GLN A 110 -4.35 -1.92 10.21
C GLN A 110 -3.92 -3.31 10.67
N MET A 111 -3.19 -4.06 9.85
CA MET A 111 -2.87 -5.45 10.15
C MET A 111 -1.71 -5.56 11.15
N GLY A 112 -0.74 -4.63 11.10
CA GLY A 112 0.42 -4.61 11.99
C GLY A 112 0.17 -3.93 13.33
N TYR A 113 -0.54 -2.81 13.32
CA TYR A 113 -0.78 -1.99 14.52
C TYR A 113 -2.26 -1.92 14.97
N GLY A 114 -3.21 -2.44 14.19
CA GLY A 114 -4.64 -2.44 14.52
C GLY A 114 -5.15 -3.78 15.03
N TYR A 115 -5.21 -4.77 14.13
CA TYR A 115 -5.68 -6.13 14.39
C TYR A 115 -4.58 -7.05 14.95
N GLY A 116 -3.31 -6.72 14.73
CA GLY A 116 -2.16 -7.49 15.19
C GLY A 116 -1.92 -8.82 14.44
N TYR A 117 -2.42 -8.96 13.21
CA TYR A 117 -2.26 -10.16 12.38
C TYR A 117 -0.92 -10.22 11.64
N LEU A 118 -0.31 -9.07 11.37
CA LEU A 118 1.02 -8.97 10.74
C LEU A 118 2.02 -8.35 11.73
N ALA A 119 3.32 -8.46 11.45
CA ALA A 119 4.34 -7.80 12.24
C ALA A 119 4.09 -6.28 12.31
N PRO A 120 4.32 -5.63 13.48
CA PRO A 120 4.82 -6.16 14.75
C PRO A 120 3.75 -6.77 15.69
N ALA A 121 2.54 -7.01 15.20
CA ALA A 121 1.43 -7.65 15.92
C ALA A 121 0.90 -6.85 17.14
N TYR A 122 0.85 -5.53 17.03
CA TYR A 122 0.15 -4.70 18.01
C TYR A 122 -1.34 -4.67 17.73
N VAL A 123 -2.12 -4.76 18.80
CA VAL A 123 -3.55 -4.47 18.79
C VAL A 123 -3.74 -3.07 19.34
N SER A 124 -4.21 -2.14 18.49
CA SER A 124 -4.53 -0.78 18.88
C SER A 124 -5.75 -0.25 18.12
N ASP A 125 -6.41 0.75 18.70
CA ASP A 125 -7.61 1.33 18.14
C ASP A 125 -7.23 2.31 17.03
N GLY A 126 -6.90 1.76 15.85
CA GLY A 126 -6.43 2.50 14.68
C GLY A 126 -7.37 3.64 14.26
N VAL A 127 -6.79 4.68 13.67
CA VAL A 127 -7.42 6.00 13.49
C VAL A 127 -7.53 6.39 12.02
N VAL A 128 -8.73 6.33 11.46
CA VAL A 128 -9.09 6.98 10.18
C VAL A 128 -10.53 7.49 10.30
N MET A 129 -10.79 8.74 9.91
CA MET A 129 -12.04 9.55 10.00
C MET A 129 -12.00 10.68 11.07
N ILE A 130 -11.65 11.91 10.69
CA ILE A 130 -11.39 13.06 11.59
C ILE A 130 -12.56 13.42 12.49
N ASP A 131 -13.67 13.92 11.93
CA ASP A 131 -14.78 14.46 12.75
C ASP A 131 -15.48 13.37 13.55
N ARG A 132 -15.60 12.17 12.97
CA ARG A 132 -16.27 11.03 13.60
C ARG A 132 -15.46 10.46 14.75
N ILE A 133 -14.14 10.29 14.58
CA ILE A 133 -13.27 9.84 15.68
C ILE A 133 -13.26 10.88 16.79
N ALA A 134 -13.26 12.18 16.48
CA ALA A 134 -13.35 13.21 17.51
C ALA A 134 -14.66 13.12 18.32
N ASP A 135 -15.81 12.98 17.65
CA ASP A 135 -17.12 12.80 18.31
C ASP A 135 -17.17 11.50 19.15
N ARG A 136 -16.71 10.37 18.61
CA ARG A 136 -16.64 9.11 19.36
C ARG A 136 -15.66 9.19 20.52
N SER A 137 -14.51 9.82 20.34
CA SER A 137 -13.51 10.02 21.40
C SER A 137 -14.11 10.77 22.59
N LEU A 138 -14.89 11.83 22.34
CA LEU A 138 -15.60 12.56 23.41
C LEU A 138 -16.63 11.68 24.12
N LYS A 139 -17.41 10.89 23.37
CA LYS A 139 -18.40 9.95 23.94
C LYS A 139 -17.73 8.83 24.74
N GLU A 140 -16.56 8.40 24.32
CA GLU A 140 -15.70 7.39 24.97
C GLU A 140 -14.92 7.96 26.18
N GLY A 141 -15.04 9.27 26.44
CA GLY A 141 -14.47 9.93 27.62
C GLY A 141 -13.04 10.46 27.43
N PHE A 142 -12.53 10.48 26.20
CA PHE A 142 -11.25 11.11 25.91
C PHE A 142 -11.37 12.64 25.89
N LEU A 143 -10.35 13.32 26.43
CA LEU A 143 -10.27 14.79 26.45
C LEU A 143 -9.92 15.40 25.08
N LYS A 144 -9.45 14.57 24.14
CA LYS A 144 -9.05 14.94 22.79
C LYS A 144 -9.29 13.78 21.83
N SER A 145 -9.32 14.05 20.53
CA SER A 145 -9.41 13.01 19.50
C SER A 145 -8.29 11.98 19.64
N ARG A 146 -8.62 10.70 19.40
CA ARG A 146 -7.63 9.62 19.23
C ARG A 146 -6.81 9.79 17.95
N LEU A 147 -7.39 10.40 16.91
CA LEU A 147 -6.71 10.68 15.64
C LEU A 147 -5.88 11.97 15.75
N PRO A 148 -4.55 11.92 15.54
CA PRO A 148 -3.72 13.12 15.51
C PRO A 148 -4.12 14.07 14.38
N GLU A 149 -3.99 15.37 14.64
CA GLU A 149 -4.14 16.43 13.65
C GLU A 149 -2.76 16.82 13.11
N PHE A 150 -2.69 17.06 11.80
CA PHE A 150 -1.51 17.70 11.21
C PHE A 150 -1.51 19.20 11.51
N THR A 151 -0.32 19.73 11.77
CA THR A 151 -0.08 21.16 11.79
C THR A 151 -0.23 21.77 10.38
N PRO A 152 -0.52 23.07 10.24
CA PRO A 152 -0.53 23.74 8.94
C PRO A 152 0.78 23.55 8.16
N GLU A 153 1.91 23.56 8.86
CA GLU A 153 3.24 23.34 8.29
C GLU A 153 3.40 21.92 7.73
N GLU A 154 2.92 20.89 8.44
CA GLU A 154 2.93 19.50 7.95
C GLU A 154 1.98 19.32 6.75
N ILE A 155 0.81 19.97 6.77
CA ILE A 155 -0.12 19.94 5.63
C ILE A 155 0.54 20.53 4.39
N ASP A 156 1.17 21.71 4.53
CA ASP A 156 1.87 22.36 3.42
C ASP A 156 3.06 21.50 2.93
N TYR A 157 3.79 20.89 3.86
CA TYR A 157 4.92 20.01 3.53
C TYR A 157 4.51 18.74 2.78
N ILE A 158 3.40 18.10 3.14
CA ILE A 158 2.95 16.81 2.55
C ILE A 158 2.16 17.03 1.25
N LYS A 159 1.49 18.17 1.11
CA LYS A 159 0.62 18.41 -0.05
C LYS A 159 1.44 18.43 -1.35
N GLY A 160 1.12 17.50 -2.24
CA GLY A 160 1.79 17.41 -3.55
C GLY A 160 3.14 16.68 -3.52
N THR A 161 3.49 15.96 -2.46
CA THR A 161 4.74 15.17 -2.39
C THR A 161 4.65 13.83 -3.13
N HIS A 162 4.07 13.84 -4.33
CA HIS A 162 3.94 12.67 -5.20
C HIS A 162 4.02 13.12 -6.64
N ASP A 163 4.67 12.30 -7.47
CA ASP A 163 4.71 12.50 -8.92
C ASP A 163 3.67 11.63 -9.65
N PHE A 164 3.34 10.47 -9.08
CA PHE A 164 2.34 9.53 -9.61
C PHE A 164 1.67 8.75 -8.47
N PHE A 165 0.55 8.09 -8.79
CA PHE A 165 -0.18 7.20 -7.90
C PHE A 165 0.19 5.74 -8.19
N ALA A 166 0.80 5.07 -7.21
CA ALA A 166 0.98 3.62 -7.20
C ALA A 166 -0.29 2.95 -6.64
N VAL A 167 -0.98 2.15 -7.46
CA VAL A 167 -2.26 1.55 -7.09
C VAL A 167 -2.15 0.03 -7.10
N ASN A 168 -2.37 -0.55 -5.92
CA ASN A 168 -2.59 -1.99 -5.75
C ASN A 168 -4.10 -2.26 -5.76
N SER A 169 -4.55 -3.19 -6.60
CA SER A 169 -5.97 -3.51 -6.73
C SER A 169 -6.17 -4.99 -7.05
N TYR A 170 -6.90 -5.70 -6.19
CA TYR A 170 -7.16 -7.14 -6.36
C TYR A 170 -8.65 -7.49 -6.47
N SER A 171 -9.50 -6.81 -5.71
CA SER A 171 -10.93 -7.11 -5.62
C SER A 171 -11.74 -5.87 -5.21
N THR A 172 -13.05 -6.03 -5.11
CA THR A 172 -13.98 -4.99 -4.64
C THR A 172 -15.00 -5.60 -3.69
N TYR A 173 -15.32 -4.87 -2.64
CA TYR A 173 -16.30 -5.24 -1.64
C TYR A 173 -17.57 -4.40 -1.82
N LEU A 174 -18.71 -5.02 -1.53
CA LEU A 174 -19.93 -4.28 -1.26
C LEU A 174 -19.84 -3.71 0.14
N VAL A 175 -20.35 -2.49 0.31
CA VAL A 175 -20.42 -1.83 1.62
C VAL A 175 -21.87 -1.48 1.89
N GLU A 176 -22.31 -1.73 3.12
CA GLU A 176 -23.61 -1.32 3.62
C GLU A 176 -23.42 -0.53 4.91
N TRP A 177 -24.32 0.43 5.13
CA TRP A 177 -24.36 1.15 6.39
C TRP A 177 -24.63 0.17 7.54
N SER A 178 -23.93 0.34 8.65
CA SER A 178 -24.16 -0.38 9.90
C SER A 178 -24.49 0.60 11.03
N GLU A 179 -25.26 0.11 12.00
CA GLU A 179 -25.46 0.83 13.26
C GLU A 179 -24.13 1.01 13.99
N ASP A 180 -24.02 2.12 14.71
CA ASP A 180 -22.85 2.41 15.51
C ASP A 180 -22.70 1.39 16.64
N PHE A 181 -21.47 0.91 16.85
CA PHE A 181 -21.13 0.06 17.98
C PHE A 181 -21.28 0.83 19.30
N ASP A 182 -21.66 0.10 20.35
CA ASP A 182 -21.76 0.62 21.72
C ASP A 182 -20.50 1.39 22.12
N ILE A 183 -20.71 2.49 22.85
CA ILE A 183 -19.62 3.29 23.41
C ILE A 183 -18.91 2.48 24.50
N GLY A 184 -17.57 2.52 24.49
CA GLY A 184 -16.72 1.85 25.48
C GLY A 184 -15.70 0.89 24.88
N ASN A 185 -15.85 0.51 23.61
CA ASN A 185 -14.90 -0.31 22.87
C ASN A 185 -14.46 0.43 21.59
N PRO A 186 -13.56 1.42 21.69
CA PRO A 186 -13.00 2.08 20.51
C PRO A 186 -12.36 1.07 19.58
N SER A 187 -12.63 1.17 18.27
CA SER A 187 -11.96 0.37 17.25
C SER A 187 -12.17 1.01 15.88
N MET A 188 -11.30 0.65 14.93
CA MET A 188 -11.50 1.09 13.55
C MET A 188 -12.85 0.65 12.99
N ASP A 189 -13.30 -0.56 13.27
CA ASP A 189 -14.59 -1.08 12.79
C ASP A 189 -15.77 -0.28 13.37
N ALA A 190 -15.65 0.17 14.63
CA ALA A 190 -16.62 1.07 15.25
C ALA A 190 -16.60 2.49 14.65
N ASP A 191 -15.45 2.91 14.14
CA ASP A 191 -15.23 4.25 13.60
C ASP A 191 -15.71 4.39 12.13
N ILE A 192 -15.91 3.30 11.38
CA ILE A 192 -16.28 3.36 9.94
C ILE A 192 -17.80 3.31 9.63
N SER A 193 -18.66 2.84 10.55
CA SER A 193 -20.13 2.68 10.37
C SER A 193 -20.57 1.96 9.10
N VAL A 194 -19.74 1.06 8.60
CA VAL A 194 -20.07 0.23 7.44
C VAL A 194 -19.64 -1.21 7.69
N THR A 195 -20.45 -2.13 7.19
CA THR A 195 -20.07 -3.52 7.04
C THR A 195 -19.64 -3.74 5.59
N SER A 196 -18.47 -4.35 5.40
CA SER A 196 -17.98 -4.75 4.08
C SER A 196 -18.21 -6.24 3.87
N TYR A 197 -18.71 -6.63 2.71
CA TYR A 197 -18.93 -8.04 2.36
C TYR A 197 -18.71 -8.30 0.88
N GLN A 198 -18.47 -9.56 0.54
CA GLN A 198 -18.45 -10.04 -0.85
C GLN A 198 -19.66 -10.94 -1.08
N ASN A 199 -20.34 -10.74 -2.21
CA ASN A 199 -21.45 -11.57 -2.63
C ASN A 199 -21.11 -12.21 -3.98
N GLY A 200 -20.71 -13.49 -3.94
CA GLY A 200 -20.28 -14.24 -5.12
C GLY A 200 -18.77 -14.18 -5.35
N SER A 201 -18.35 -13.95 -6.61
CA SER A 201 -16.94 -13.97 -6.99
C SER A 201 -16.17 -12.78 -6.41
N THR A 202 -14.93 -13.03 -5.99
CA THR A 202 -13.95 -11.99 -5.62
C THR A 202 -13.32 -11.34 -6.85
N VAL A 203 -13.53 -11.88 -8.05
CA VAL A 203 -13.03 -11.35 -9.31
C VAL A 203 -14.00 -10.28 -9.82
N VAL A 204 -13.64 -9.01 -9.62
CA VAL A 204 -14.49 -7.85 -9.92
C VAL A 204 -13.74 -6.83 -10.81
N PRO A 205 -13.47 -7.14 -12.10
CA PRO A 205 -12.62 -6.31 -12.96
C PRO A 205 -13.18 -4.91 -13.22
N TRP A 206 -14.50 -4.76 -13.24
CA TRP A 206 -15.14 -3.44 -13.36
C TRP A 206 -14.92 -2.55 -12.13
N GLY A 207 -14.57 -3.13 -10.98
CA GLY A 207 -14.24 -2.41 -9.76
C GLY A 207 -12.96 -1.59 -9.91
N MET A 208 -11.90 -2.21 -10.45
CA MET A 208 -10.65 -1.51 -10.77
C MET A 208 -10.88 -0.36 -11.74
N ARG A 209 -11.69 -0.56 -12.79
CA ARG A 209 -12.04 0.53 -13.73
C ARG A 209 -12.72 1.70 -13.02
N LYS A 210 -13.66 1.43 -12.10
CA LYS A 210 -14.33 2.49 -11.33
C LYS A 210 -13.35 3.22 -10.43
N LEU A 211 -12.45 2.50 -9.76
CA LEU A 211 -11.41 3.08 -8.92
C LEU A 211 -10.51 4.04 -9.72
N LEU A 212 -9.96 3.57 -10.85
CA LEU A 212 -9.08 4.37 -11.69
C LEU A 212 -9.81 5.62 -12.25
N THR A 213 -11.07 5.46 -12.68
CA THR A 213 -11.89 6.59 -13.15
C THR A 213 -12.13 7.61 -12.03
N TRP A 214 -12.39 7.14 -10.81
CA TRP A 214 -12.62 8.01 -9.67
C TRP A 214 -11.35 8.75 -9.26
N ILE A 215 -10.19 8.08 -9.25
CA ILE A 215 -8.90 8.73 -8.96
C ILE A 215 -8.63 9.84 -9.96
N ASP A 216 -8.74 9.52 -11.25
CA ASP A 216 -8.56 10.46 -12.36
C ASP A 216 -9.43 11.72 -12.20
N GLN A 217 -10.72 11.54 -11.92
CA GLN A 217 -11.68 12.65 -11.80
C GLN A 217 -11.57 13.44 -10.49
N THR A 218 -11.06 12.82 -9.42
CA THR A 218 -11.07 13.42 -8.08
C THR A 218 -9.75 14.12 -7.74
N TYR A 219 -8.63 13.61 -8.25
CA TYR A 219 -7.29 14.06 -7.87
C TYR A 219 -6.55 14.78 -8.99
N ASP A 220 -7.27 15.51 -9.85
CA ASP A 220 -6.70 16.33 -10.93
C ASP A 220 -5.88 15.53 -11.94
N HIS A 221 -6.42 14.38 -12.39
CA HIS A 221 -5.84 13.55 -13.45
C HIS A 221 -4.36 13.16 -13.22
N PRO A 222 -4.00 12.56 -12.07
CA PRO A 222 -2.61 12.21 -11.80
C PRO A 222 -2.15 11.07 -12.73
N GLU A 223 -0.84 10.94 -12.91
CA GLU A 223 -0.29 9.71 -13.49
C GLU A 223 -0.59 8.52 -12.55
N ILE A 224 -1.01 7.39 -13.12
CA ILE A 224 -1.37 6.19 -12.35
C ILE A 224 -0.59 5.00 -12.87
N VAL A 225 0.07 4.30 -11.96
CA VAL A 225 0.76 3.03 -12.21
C VAL A 225 0.06 1.95 -11.40
N ILE A 226 -0.42 0.90 -12.05
CA ILE A 226 -0.95 -0.28 -11.36
C ILE A 226 0.25 -1.11 -10.94
N THR A 227 0.58 -1.07 -9.65
CA THR A 227 1.81 -1.66 -9.09
C THR A 227 1.62 -3.09 -8.63
N GLU A 228 0.40 -3.46 -8.23
CA GLU A 228 0.03 -4.86 -8.00
C GLU A 228 -1.39 -5.16 -8.47
N ASN A 229 -1.52 -6.25 -9.22
CA ASN A 229 -2.77 -6.85 -9.63
C ASN A 229 -2.52 -8.34 -9.88
N GLY A 230 -3.31 -9.22 -9.27
CA GLY A 230 -3.06 -10.65 -9.40
C GLY A 230 -4.07 -11.54 -8.70
N TYR A 231 -3.91 -12.83 -8.96
CA TYR A 231 -4.77 -13.89 -8.44
C TYR A 231 -3.90 -15.00 -7.86
N TYR A 232 -4.23 -15.43 -6.64
CA TYR A 232 -3.54 -16.52 -5.95
C TYR A 232 -4.04 -17.87 -6.47
N ASP A 233 -3.17 -18.88 -6.53
CA ASP A 233 -3.53 -20.25 -6.90
C ASP A 233 -2.80 -21.26 -6.00
N ASP A 234 -2.91 -22.55 -6.33
CA ASP A 234 -2.24 -23.64 -5.62
C ASP A 234 -0.84 -23.97 -6.16
N GLY A 235 -0.25 -23.08 -6.97
CA GLY A 235 1.11 -23.20 -7.49
C GLY A 235 1.28 -24.18 -8.66
N LYS A 236 0.18 -24.54 -9.34
CA LYS A 236 0.24 -25.36 -10.56
C LYS A 236 0.66 -24.54 -11.79
N LEU A 237 1.21 -25.23 -12.79
CA LEU A 237 1.57 -24.62 -14.08
C LEU A 237 0.37 -24.36 -14.99
N ASP A 238 -0.75 -25.06 -14.77
CA ASP A 238 -2.01 -24.83 -15.47
C ASP A 238 -2.85 -23.87 -14.63
N ASP A 239 -2.70 -22.58 -14.89
CA ASP A 239 -3.22 -21.47 -14.09
C ASP A 239 -4.28 -20.64 -14.82
N GLN A 240 -5.21 -21.32 -15.51
CA GLN A 240 -6.28 -20.67 -16.30
C GLN A 240 -7.08 -19.63 -15.50
N GLU A 241 -7.29 -19.82 -14.20
CA GLU A 241 -7.97 -18.82 -13.36
C GLU A 241 -7.18 -17.50 -13.24
N ARG A 242 -5.84 -17.56 -13.19
CA ARG A 242 -4.97 -16.36 -13.22
C ARG A 242 -5.01 -15.71 -14.60
N ILE A 243 -5.00 -16.51 -15.67
CA ILE A 243 -5.11 -16.01 -17.05
C ILE A 243 -6.45 -15.31 -17.27
N ASP A 244 -7.55 -15.86 -16.76
CA ASP A 244 -8.90 -15.28 -16.90
C ASP A 244 -9.07 -14.00 -16.05
N TYR A 245 -8.26 -13.84 -15.01
CA TYR A 245 -8.26 -12.68 -14.13
C TYR A 245 -7.56 -11.46 -14.75
N LEU A 246 -6.39 -11.67 -15.38
CA LEU A 246 -5.51 -10.63 -15.96
C LEU A 246 -5.99 -10.14 -17.33
#